data_AF-A0A920QNI9-F1
#
_entry.id   AF-A0A920QNI9-F1
#
_cell.length_a   1.000
_cell.length_b   1.000
_cell.length_c   1.000
_cell.angle_alpha   90.00
_cell.angle_beta   90.00
_cell.angle_gamma   90.00
#
_symmetry.space_group_name_H-M   'P 1'
#
loop_
_entity.id
_entity.type
_entity.pdbx_description
1 polymer ?
#
loop_
_entity_poly.entity_id
_entity_poly.type
_entity_poly.pdbx_seq_one_letter_code
_entity_poly.pdbx_strand_id
1 'polypeptide(L)' 'MPGKVNPVIAESFLQVCAQVYGNCSTVELSAQTGNFELNVMLPVVAHNILESVEIMAKSAVIFLKNVLLV' A
#
# COMPACT_ATOMS: atom_id res chain seq x y z
N MET A 1 -31.65 -4.43 2.93
CA MET A 1 -32.16 -3.42 1.98
C MET A 1 -32.06 -4.00 0.59
N PRO A 2 -33.19 -4.42 -0.03
CA PRO A 2 -33.20 -4.93 -1.40
C PRO A 2 -32.62 -3.88 -2.35
N GLY A 3 -31.71 -4.28 -3.25
CA GLY A 3 -31.08 -3.39 -4.23
C GLY A 3 -29.90 -2.53 -3.72
N LYS A 4 -29.51 -2.63 -2.44
CA LYS A 4 -28.32 -1.92 -1.93
C LYS A 4 -27.04 -2.61 -2.41
N VAL A 5 -26.26 -1.92 -3.25
CA VAL A 5 -24.91 -2.34 -3.68
C VAL A 5 -23.89 -1.38 -3.07
N ASN A 6 -22.98 -1.92 -2.25
CA ASN A 6 -21.88 -1.14 -1.69
C ASN A 6 -20.68 -1.17 -2.65
N PRO A 7 -19.91 -0.07 -2.77
CA PRO A 7 -18.72 -0.01 -3.61
C PRO A 7 -17.51 -0.69 -2.96
N VAL A 8 -17.66 -1.94 -2.53
CA VAL A 8 -16.67 -2.67 -1.71
C VAL A 8 -15.28 -2.74 -2.32
N ILE A 9 -15.19 -2.74 -3.66
CA ILE A 9 -13.90 -2.75 -4.37
C ILE A 9 -13.21 -1.40 -4.22
N ALA A 10 -13.93 -0.28 -4.36
CA ALA A 10 -13.38 1.05 -4.13
C ALA A 10 -13.01 1.25 -2.65
N GLU A 11 -13.83 0.74 -1.73
CA GLU A 11 -13.54 0.76 -0.29
C GLU A 11 -12.26 -0.02 0.03
N SER A 12 -12.04 -1.19 -0.59
CA SER A 12 -10.80 -1.96 -0.43
C SER A 12 -9.58 -1.26 -1.03
N PHE A 13 -9.75 -0.54 -2.16
CA PHE A 13 -8.69 0.24 -2.77
C PHE A 13 -8.21 1.37 -1.85
N LEU A 14 -9.14 2.06 -1.18
CA LEU A 14 -8.82 3.09 -0.19
C LEU A 14 -8.03 2.53 1.01
N GLN A 15 -8.37 1.33 1.48
CA GLN A 15 -7.61 0.65 2.55
C GLN A 15 -6.16 0.38 2.12
N VAL A 16 -5.95 -0.06 0.88
CA VAL A 16 -4.61 -0.26 0.31
C VAL A 16 -3.83 1.06 0.24
N CYS A 17 -4.46 2.16 -0.20
CA CYS A 17 -3.82 3.48 -0.20
C CYS A 17 -3.39 3.91 1.21
N ALA A 18 -4.24 3.70 2.22
CA ALA A 18 -3.90 4.01 3.61
C ALA A 18 -2.71 3.17 4.11
N GLN A 19 -2.67 1.87 3.77
CA GLN A 19 -1.54 1.01 4.12
C GLN A 19 -0.24 1.47 3.46
N VAL A 20 -0.26 1.78 2.16
CA VAL A 20 0.93 2.29 1.45
C VAL A 20 1.43 3.60 2.05
N TYR A 21 0.52 4.47 2.49
CA TYR A 21 0.91 5.70 3.20
C TYR A 21 1.61 5.39 4.53
N GLY A 22 1.09 4.47 5.34
CA GLY A 22 1.73 4.02 6.58
C GLY A 22 3.11 3.38 6.34
N ASN A 23 3.21 2.57 5.29
CA ASN A 23 4.48 1.96 4.87
C ASN A 23 5.50 3.04 4.46
N CYS A 24 5.05 4.09 3.75
CA CYS A 24 5.89 5.23 3.39
C CYS A 24 6.43 5.96 4.63
N SER A 25 5.60 6.22 5.64
CA SER A 25 6.07 6.83 6.91
C SER A 25 7.08 5.96 7.64
N THR A 26 6.93 4.64 7.58
CA THR A 26 7.89 3.69 8.16
C THR A 26 9.23 3.71 7.41
N VAL A 27 9.19 3.78 6.08
CA VAL A 27 10.38 3.93 5.24
C VAL A 27 11.08 5.26 5.54
N GLU A 28 10.34 6.36 5.65
CA GLU A 28 10.87 7.68 5.96
C GLU A 28 11.61 7.69 7.31
N LEU A 29 10.99 7.14 8.36
CA LEU A 29 11.61 7.01 9.68
C LEU A 29 12.86 6.11 9.64
N SER A 30 12.79 5.00 8.91
CA SER A 30 13.90 4.06 8.76
C SER A 30 15.08 4.65 7.97
N ALA A 31 14.80 5.52 7.00
CA ALA A 31 15.82 6.20 6.23
C ALA A 31 16.59 7.25 7.07
N GLN A 32 15.91 7.89 8.01
CA GLN A 32 16.51 8.91 8.90
C GLN A 32 17.39 8.32 10.01
N THR A 33 17.26 7.03 10.32
CA THR A 33 17.90 6.39 11.48
C THR A 33 19.23 5.68 11.16
N GLY A 34 19.94 6.14 10.12
CA GLY A 34 21.30 5.70 9.83
C GLY A 34 22.26 6.12 10.95
N ASN A 35 23.07 5.19 11.46
CA ASN A 35 24.07 5.47 12.49
C ASN A 35 25.47 5.30 11.88
N PHE A 36 26.24 6.40 11.88
CA PHE A 36 27.59 6.45 11.32
C PHE A 36 27.64 6.02 9.85
N GLU A 37 28.39 4.97 9.50
CA GLU A 37 28.66 4.57 8.12
C GLU A 37 27.58 3.69 7.49
N LEU A 38 26.61 3.17 8.27
CA LEU A 38 25.64 2.20 7.77
C LEU A 38 24.23 2.39 8.34
N ASN A 39 23.23 2.26 7.47
CA ASN A 39 21.84 2.14 7.88
C ASN A 39 21.49 0.66 8.14
N VAL A 40 21.16 0.32 9.38
CA VAL A 40 20.79 -1.04 9.80
C VAL A 40 19.30 -1.36 9.62
N MET A 41 18.48 -0.35 9.29
CA MET A 41 17.03 -0.46 9.09
C MET A 41 16.65 -0.83 7.65
N LEU A 42 17.64 -1.07 6.77
CA LEU A 42 17.43 -1.46 5.37
C LEU A 42 16.49 -2.67 5.17
N PRO A 43 16.47 -3.71 6.03
CA PRO A 43 15.49 -4.79 5.89
C PRO A 43 14.04 -4.32 6.03
N VAL A 44 13.77 -3.39 6.95
CA VAL A 44 12.42 -2.80 7.15
C VAL A 44 12.04 -1.94 5.94
N VAL A 45 12.99 -1.14 5.42
CA VAL A 45 12.78 -0.35 4.20
C VAL A 45 12.41 -1.25 3.02
N ALA A 46 13.18 -2.31 2.78
CA ALA A 46 12.95 -3.23 1.67
C ALA A 46 11.59 -3.93 1.79
N HIS A 47 11.23 -4.40 2.98
CA HIS A 47 9.95 -5.07 3.22
C HIS A 47 8.76 -4.15 2.89
N ASN A 48 8.75 -2.93 3.46
CA ASN A 48 7.65 -1.98 3.27
C ASN A 48 7.52 -1.52 1.81
N ILE A 49 8.62 -1.33 1.09
CA ILE A 49 8.58 -0.98 -0.33
C ILE A 49 8.00 -2.14 -1.15
N LEU A 50 8.48 -3.36 -0.96
CA LEU A 50 8.03 -4.53 -1.73
C LEU A 50 6.56 -4.85 -1.45
N GLU A 51 6.14 -4.83 -0.18
CA GLU A 51 4.73 -5.00 0.18
C GLU A 51 3.87 -3.93 -0.48
N SER A 52 4.27 -2.65 -0.40
CA SER A 52 3.51 -1.54 -0.98
C SER A 52 3.31 -1.71 -2.49
N VAL A 53 4.36 -2.10 -3.22
CA VAL A 53 4.28 -2.36 -4.66
C VAL A 53 3.34 -3.53 -4.94
N GLU A 54 3.46 -4.63 -4.19
CA GLU A 54 2.64 -5.82 -4.37
C GLU A 54 1.14 -5.53 -4.16
N ILE A 55 0.78 -4.90 -3.05
CA ILE A 55 -0.61 -4.62 -2.72
C ILE A 55 -1.21 -3.56 -3.65
N MET A 56 -0.46 -2.51 -4.01
CA MET A 56 -0.92 -1.47 -4.91
C MET A 56 -1.15 -2.01 -6.32
N ALA A 57 -0.21 -2.80 -6.84
CA ALA A 57 -0.33 -3.41 -8.17
C ALA A 57 -1.55 -4.35 -8.25
N LYS A 58 -1.73 -5.23 -7.27
CA LYS A 58 -2.88 -6.13 -7.20
C LYS A 58 -4.20 -5.35 -7.11
N SER A 59 -4.25 -4.35 -6.24
CA SER A 59 -5.45 -3.52 -6.03
C SER A 59 -5.83 -2.73 -7.29
N ALA A 60 -4.85 -2.14 -7.97
CA ALA A 60 -5.07 -1.40 -9.22
C ALA A 60 -5.64 -2.30 -10.33
N VAL A 61 -5.14 -3.52 -10.48
CA VAL A 61 -5.66 -4.49 -11.47
C VAL A 61 -7.11 -4.89 -11.14
N ILE A 62 -7.41 -5.14 -9.87
CA ILE A 62 -8.77 -5.50 -9.43
C ILE A 62 -9.74 -4.33 -9.64
N PHE A 63 -9.32 -3.11 -9.29
CA PHE A 63 -10.13 -1.91 -9.46
C PHE A 63 -10.42 -1.64 -10.94
N LEU A 64 -9.39 -1.71 -11.80
CA LEU A 64 -9.56 -1.54 -13.24
C LEU A 64 -10.57 -2.53 -13.82
N LYS A 65 -10.40 -3.83 -13.52
CA LYS A 65 -11.22 -4.91 -14.09
C LYS A 65 -12.68 -4.90 -13.63
N ASN A 66 -12.94 -4.50 -12.39
CA ASN A 66 -14.25 -4.68 -11.76
C ASN A 66 -14.99 -3.38 -11.47
N VAL A 67 -14.38 -2.23 -11.72
CA VAL A 67 -15.01 -0.92 -11.52
C VAL A 67 -14.98 -0.08 -12.79
N LEU A 68 -13.85 -0.05 -13.51
CA LEU A 68 -13.68 0.86 -14.66
C LEU A 68 -13.96 0.22 -16.03
N LEU A 69 -13.62 -1.06 -16.22
CA LEU A 69 -13.81 -1.80 -17.48
C LEU A 69 -15.08 -2.66 -17.51
N VAL A 70 -16.00 -2.43 -16.57
CA VAL A 70 -17.33 -3.07 -16.53
C VAL A 70 -18.30 -2.33 -17.42
#